data_AF-A0AAQ3G9D2-F1
#
_entry.id   AF-A0AAQ3G9D2-F1
#
_cell.length_a   1.000
_cell.length_b   1.000
_cell.length_c   1.000
_cell.angle_alpha   90.00
_cell.angle_beta   90.00
_cell.angle_gamma   90.00
#
_symmetry.space_group_name_H-M   'P 1'
#
loop_
_entity.id
_entity.type
_entity.pdbx_description
1 polymer ?
#
loop_
_entity_poly.entity_id
_entity_poly.type
_entity_poly.pdbx_seq_one_letter_code
_entity_poly.pdbx_strand_id
1 'polypeptide(L)'
;MSDVAAACSLSRSYFSRAFKKSTGLSPQQWVINARIERARILLQVSNLSLTEIGHECGFSDQSHFTKTFSKSFGIPPRHWRCSNGVKKGGREKKIAR
;
A
#
# COMPACT_ATOMS: atom_id res chain seq x y z
N MET A 1 -31.32 11.18 -14.01
CA MET A 1 -29.94 11.17 -13.48
C MET A 1 -29.46 9.77 -13.07
N SER A 2 -30.34 8.76 -13.04
CA SER A 2 -30.05 7.40 -12.58
C SER A 2 -29.30 6.54 -13.61
N ASP A 3 -29.53 6.73 -14.92
CA ASP A 3 -28.93 5.87 -15.96
C ASP A 3 -27.42 6.06 -16.11
N VAL A 4 -26.93 7.29 -16.00
CA VAL A 4 -25.49 7.58 -16.08
C VAL A 4 -24.77 7.03 -14.84
N ALA A 5 -25.36 7.15 -13.65
CA ALA A 5 -24.79 6.60 -12.42
C ALA A 5 -24.76 5.05 -12.44
N ALA A 6 -25.77 4.41 -13.01
CA ALA A 6 -25.82 2.96 -13.19
C ALA A 6 -24.79 2.48 -14.24
N ALA A 7 -24.68 3.17 -15.38
CA ALA A 7 -23.66 2.89 -16.39
C ALA A 7 -22.24 3.08 -15.85
N CYS A 8 -22.00 4.15 -15.06
CA CYS A 8 -20.74 4.38 -14.35
C CYS A 8 -20.45 3.31 -13.28
N SER A 9 -21.48 2.82 -12.57
CA SER A 9 -21.35 1.73 -11.61
C SER A 9 -20.99 0.40 -12.28
N LEU A 10 -21.58 0.12 -13.45
CA LEU A 10 -21.20 -1.01 -14.30
C LEU A 10 -19.77 -0.85 -14.82
N SER A 11 -19.38 0.35 -15.23
CA SER A 11 -18.02 0.68 -15.66
C SER A 11 -16.99 0.49 -14.54
N ARG A 12 -17.27 0.92 -13.30
CA ARG A 12 -16.40 0.67 -12.14
C ARG A 12 -16.26 -0.82 -11.83
N SER A 13 -17.36 -1.57 -11.92
CA SER A 13 -17.36 -3.02 -11.72
C SER A 13 -16.63 -3.74 -12.86
N TYR A 14 -16.80 -3.28 -14.10
CA TYR A 14 -16.10 -3.76 -15.27
C TYR A 14 -14.59 -3.51 -15.15
N PHE A 15 -14.19 -2.27 -14.84
CA PHE A 15 -12.80 -1.90 -14.57
C PHE A 15 -12.19 -2.77 -13.47
N SER A 16 -12.87 -2.93 -12.33
CA SER A 16 -12.36 -3.76 -11.23
C SER A 16 -12.13 -5.21 -11.66
N ARG A 17 -13.06 -5.79 -12.43
CA ARG A 17 -12.92 -7.14 -13.00
C ARG A 17 -11.79 -7.24 -14.02
N ALA A 18 -11.71 -6.30 -14.95
CA ALA A 18 -10.67 -6.26 -15.98
C ALA A 18 -9.28 -6.07 -15.36
N PHE A 19 -9.16 -5.16 -14.39
CA PHE A 19 -7.94 -4.88 -13.65
C PHE A 19 -7.49 -6.09 -12.83
N LYS A 20 -8.42 -6.77 -12.15
CA LYS A 20 -8.10 -8.00 -11.43
C LYS A 20 -7.69 -9.13 -12.38
N LYS A 21 -8.32 -9.22 -13.55
CA LYS A 21 -7.94 -10.19 -14.58
C LYS A 21 -6.53 -9.93 -15.13
N SER A 22 -6.11 -8.67 -15.25
CA SER A 22 -4.78 -8.32 -15.77
C SER A 22 -3.67 -8.35 -14.71
N THR A 23 -3.95 -7.92 -13.47
CA THR A 23 -2.95 -7.77 -12.41
C THR A 23 -2.98 -8.87 -11.34
N GLY A 24 -4.04 -9.68 -11.30
CA GLY A 24 -4.30 -10.66 -10.24
C GLY A 24 -4.85 -10.05 -8.94
N LEU A 25 -4.84 -8.73 -8.78
CA LEU A 25 -5.23 -8.02 -7.55
C LEU A 25 -6.46 -7.14 -7.78
N SER A 26 -7.26 -6.90 -6.73
CA SER A 26 -8.27 -5.85 -6.83
C SER A 26 -7.59 -4.47 -6.94
N PRO A 27 -8.22 -3.47 -7.59
CA PRO A 27 -7.66 -2.12 -7.65
C PRO A 27 -7.32 -1.55 -6.27
N GLN A 28 -8.15 -1.80 -5.25
CA GLN A 28 -7.91 -1.33 -3.89
C GLN A 28 -6.67 -2.01 -3.26
N GLN A 29 -6.51 -3.32 -3.44
CA GLN A 29 -5.33 -4.04 -2.95
C GLN A 29 -4.06 -3.54 -3.63
N TRP A 30 -4.12 -3.31 -4.94
CA TRP A 30 -2.98 -2.79 -5.70
C TRP A 30 -2.56 -1.41 -5.21
N VAL A 31 -3.52 -0.50 -4.98
CA VAL A 31 -3.25 0.83 -4.41
C VAL A 31 -2.66 0.70 -3.00
N ILE A 32 -3.21 -0.14 -2.14
CA ILE A 32 -2.67 -0.34 -0.78
C ILE A 32 -1.23 -0.84 -0.84
N ASN A 33 -0.92 -1.80 -1.71
CA ASN A 33 0.43 -2.33 -1.86
C ASN A 33 1.40 -1.23 -2.32
N ALA A 34 1.02 -0.42 -3.30
CA ALA A 34 1.83 0.70 -3.77
C ALA A 34 2.10 1.74 -2.66
N ARG A 35 1.08 2.07 -1.85
CA ARG A 35 1.21 2.99 -0.72
C ARG A 35 2.16 2.45 0.35
N ILE A 36 2.05 1.17 0.67
CA ILE A 36 2.90 0.51 1.66
C ILE A 36 4.35 0.40 1.17
N GLU A 37 4.58 0.18 -0.12
CA GLU A 37 5.93 0.17 -0.68
C GLU A 37 6.56 1.57 -0.66
N ARG A 38 5.80 2.63 -0.98
CA ARG A 38 6.26 4.01 -0.81
C ARG A 38 6.59 4.31 0.66
N ALA A 39 5.76 3.88 1.59
CA ALA A 39 6.00 4.07 3.02
C ALA A 39 7.29 3.37 3.47
N ARG A 40 7.57 2.17 2.94
CA ARG A 40 8.82 1.45 3.20
C ARG A 40 10.03 2.29 2.81
N ILE A 41 10.01 2.91 1.65
CA ILE A 41 11.11 3.77 1.18
C ILE A 41 11.27 4.99 2.10
N LEU A 42 10.18 5.70 2.41
CA LEU A 42 10.21 6.87 3.30
C LEU A 42 10.71 6.53 4.70
N LEU A 43 10.37 5.35 5.23
CA LEU A 43 10.87 4.86 6.51
C LEU A 43 12.40 4.64 6.51
N GLN A 44 13.03 4.44 5.35
CA GLN A 44 14.48 4.26 5.23
C GLN A 44 15.24 5.55 4.98
N VAL A 45 14.67 6.45 4.15
CA VAL A 45 15.41 7.59 3.60
C VAL A 45 15.09 8.92 4.27
N SER A 46 14.06 8.96 5.12
CA SER A 46 13.59 10.21 5.74
C SER A 46 13.50 10.10 7.27
N ASN A 47 13.54 11.26 7.93
CA ASN A 47 13.31 11.41 9.36
C ASN A 47 11.86 11.78 9.72
N LEU A 48 10.95 11.67 8.76
CA LEU A 48 9.54 12.00 8.96
C LEU A 48 8.93 11.16 10.09
N SER A 49 7.98 11.73 10.84
CA SER A 49 7.18 10.97 11.79
C SER A 49 6.32 9.91 11.08
N LEU A 50 5.84 8.91 11.82
CA LEU A 50 4.96 7.89 11.25
C LEU A 50 3.63 8.46 10.76
N THR A 51 3.16 9.54 11.38
CA THR A 51 1.95 10.26 10.99
C THR A 51 2.16 10.94 9.63
N GLU A 52 3.26 11.68 9.48
CA GLU A 52 3.61 12.33 8.21
C GLU A 52 3.80 11.30 7.08
N ILE A 53 4.50 10.20 7.33
CA ILE A 53 4.66 9.12 6.34
C ILE A 53 3.30 8.53 5.94
N GLY A 54 2.40 8.33 6.92
CA GLY A 54 1.05 7.86 6.65
C GLY A 54 0.31 8.79 5.69
N HIS A 55 0.33 10.10 5.97
CA HIS A 55 -0.31 11.11 5.12
C HIS A 55 0.33 11.19 3.72
N GLU A 56 1.66 11.20 3.64
CA GLU A 56 2.41 11.19 2.37
C GLU A 56 2.15 9.94 1.51
N CYS A 57 1.74 8.84 2.14
CA CYS A 57 1.35 7.61 1.46
C CYS A 57 -0.17 7.51 1.25
N GLY A 58 -0.93 8.55 1.54
CA GLY A 58 -2.39 8.62 1.30
C GLY A 58 -3.23 7.83 2.31
N PHE A 59 -2.72 7.57 3.51
CA PHE A 59 -3.53 7.06 4.63
C PHE A 59 -4.26 8.22 5.32
N SER A 60 -5.47 7.93 5.78
CA SER A 60 -6.31 8.86 6.55
C SER A 60 -5.68 9.21 7.89
N ASP A 61 -5.00 8.25 8.51
CA ASP A 61 -4.47 8.36 9.85
C ASP A 61 -3.34 7.34 10.08
N GLN A 62 -2.54 7.61 11.13
CA GLN A 62 -1.40 6.79 11.51
C GLN A 62 -1.80 5.37 11.94
N SER A 63 -2.98 5.18 12.54
CA SER A 63 -3.41 3.86 13.05
C SER A 63 -3.72 2.92 11.89
N HIS A 64 -4.44 3.40 10.87
CA HIS A 64 -4.70 2.65 9.65
C HIS A 64 -3.39 2.33 8.91
N PHE A 65 -2.50 3.31 8.76
CA PHE A 65 -1.17 3.07 8.20
C PHE A 65 -0.41 1.96 8.95
N THR A 66 -0.33 2.07 10.27
CA THR A 66 0.42 1.13 11.13
C THR A 66 -0.12 -0.30 11.01
N LYS A 67 -1.45 -0.46 11.06
CA LYS A 67 -2.10 -1.77 10.91
C LYS A 67 -1.83 -2.38 9.54
N THR A 68 -1.99 -1.60 8.47
CA THR A 68 -1.80 -2.05 7.09
C THR A 68 -0.33 -2.39 6.81
N PHE A 69 0.61 -1.57 7.28
CA PHE A 69 2.04 -1.83 7.16
C PHE A 69 2.45 -3.10 7.90
N SER A 70 2.00 -3.27 9.15
CA SER A 70 2.32 -4.45 9.95
C SER A 70 1.76 -5.74 9.32
N LYS A 71 0.58 -5.67 8.71
CA LYS A 71 0.00 -6.80 7.97
C LYS A 71 0.85 -7.19 6.75
N SER A 72 1.50 -6.22 6.11
CA SER A 72 2.34 -6.46 4.92
C SER A 72 3.75 -6.94 5.26
N PHE A 73 4.37 -6.40 6.31
CA PHE A 73 5.78 -6.65 6.65
C PHE A 73 6.00 -7.49 7.91
N GLY A 74 4.94 -7.84 8.64
CA GLY A 74 4.98 -8.67 9.84
C GLY A 74 5.41 -7.94 11.12
N ILE A 75 5.89 -6.69 11.03
CA ILE A 75 6.30 -5.88 12.18
C ILE A 75 5.83 -4.42 12.06
N PRO A 76 5.63 -3.71 13.18
CA PRO A 76 5.22 -2.30 13.15
C PRO A 76 6.25 -1.40 12.47
N PRO A 77 5.84 -0.32 11.78
CA PRO A 77 6.72 0.56 11.03
C PRO A 77 7.79 1.25 11.91
N ARG A 78 7.46 1.54 13.18
CA ARG A 78 8.45 2.04 14.16
C ARG A 78 9.59 1.04 14.38
N HIS A 79 9.25 -0.21 14.64
CA HIS A 79 10.21 -1.29 14.85
C HIS A 79 10.98 -1.57 13.56
N TRP A 80 10.29 -1.57 12.42
CA TRP A 80 10.91 -1.76 11.12
C TRP A 80 11.98 -0.70 10.83
N ARG A 81 11.70 0.58 11.11
CA ARG A 81 12.67 1.69 10.99
C ARG A 81 13.91 1.46 11.85
N CYS A 82 13.74 1.08 13.12
CA CYS A 82 14.87 0.83 14.02
C CYS A 82 15.69 -0.39 13.60
N SER A 83 15.03 -1.49 13.19
CA SER A 83 15.69 -2.73 12.76
C SER A 83 16.51 -2.55 11.48
N ASN A 84 16.00 -1.76 10.52
CA ASN A 84 16.74 -1.45 9.29
C ASN A 84 17.85 -0.40 9.48
N GLY A 85 17.88 0.30 10.63
CA GLY A 85 19.05 1.07 11.05
C GLY A 85 20.30 0.21 11.30
N VAL A 86 20.16 -1.12 11.36
CA VAL A 86 21.27 -2.05 11.70
C VAL A 86 21.54 -3.11 10.62
N LYS A 87 20.71 -3.29 9.57
CA LYS A 87 20.96 -4.33 8.55
C LYS A 87 20.82 -3.84 7.11
N LYS A 88 21.96 -3.52 6.49
CA LYS A 88 22.15 -3.65 5.04
C LYS A 88 21.96 -5.13 4.65
N GLY A 89 21.11 -5.41 3.66
CA GLY A 89 21.17 -6.64 2.88
C GLY A 89 19.94 -7.55 2.88
N GLY A 90 19.29 -7.61 1.69
CA GLY A 90 18.80 -8.86 1.12
C GLY A 90 17.41 -9.35 1.53
N ARG A 91 16.44 -9.18 0.62
CA ARG A 91 15.64 -10.27 -0.01
C ARG A 91 14.47 -9.66 -0.79
N GLU A 92 14.73 -9.29 -2.05
CA GLU A 92 13.69 -9.23 -3.07
C GLU A 92 13.13 -10.64 -3.25
N LYS A 93 11.90 -10.86 -2.79
CA LYS A 93 11.15 -12.07 -3.17
C LYS A 93 10.66 -11.88 -4.60
N LYS A 94 11.34 -12.55 -5.54
CA LYS A 94 10.84 -12.87 -6.87
C LYS A 94 9.38 -13.31 -6.78
N ILE A 95 8.48 -12.56 -7.41
CA ILE A 95 7.16 -13.05 -7.79
C ILE A 95 7.39 -13.76 -9.12
N ALA A 96 7.39 -15.10 -9.06
CA ALA A 96 7.49 -15.97 -10.21
C ALA A 96 6.20 -15.86 -11.05
N ARG A 97 6.41 -15.87 -12.37
CA ARG A 97 5.42 -15.97 -13.44
C ARG A 97 4.89 -17.40 -13.56
#